data_AF-A0A4V1MGC3-F1
#
_entry.id   AF-A0A4V1MGC3-F1
#
_cell.length_a   1.000
_cell.length_b   1.000
_cell.length_c   1.000
_cell.angle_alpha   90.00
_cell.angle_beta   90.00
_cell.angle_gamma   90.00
#
_symmetry.space_group_name_H-M   'P 1'
#
loop_
_entity.id
_entity.type
_entity.pdbx_description
1 polymer ?
#
loop_
_entity_poly.entity_id
_entity_poly.type
_entity_poly.pdbx_seq_one_letter_code
_entity_poly.pdbx_strand_id
1 'polypeptide(L)'
;MKILNQIVISSILVFVGCNQQNKTSETSTSKTEVKQKTITLADFKKIKGVENVQEVPFQLFTKLDSIQFFVAPNKDSAHLKVAYNKFDNYYGFEEFEDFYSIHYSIHNNISNSIEAFVLKSQFTPSFELTLNGVDLYEIRSSTFKQSDDFKNKSFKKFGTIAEISEQEFKANSKNRINETLVKNPNMKLQDDNWVYIENGRKEVITQHESISAETGPLANEYVGRSPFLNLEVFKENSDEVADSYYSFYNIKNAVMFELSTDGYPQILPTKSWVTSVSSNNDVGSNFIITKYLSQTKKQDNLLYVNFTNFKIADDKKAFWTDNNTFYAEVYPLNSAVVNGKKQKTAYIKIQLKADLF
;
A
#
# COMPACT_ATOMS: atom_id res chain seq x y z
N MET A 1 -30.01 37.77 -41.12
CA MET A 1 -30.92 38.92 -41.28
C MET A 1 -32.17 38.62 -40.46
N LYS A 2 -32.62 39.57 -39.64
CA LYS A 2 -33.83 39.48 -38.79
C LYS A 2 -35.07 39.17 -39.64
N ILE A 3 -36.11 38.62 -39.02
CA ILE A 3 -37.42 39.28 -38.89
C ILE A 3 -38.24 38.59 -37.79
N LEU A 4 -38.63 39.43 -36.85
CA LEU A 4 -39.62 39.27 -35.80
C LEU A 4 -41.02 39.39 -36.43
N ASN A 5 -42.05 38.74 -35.89
CA ASN A 5 -43.36 39.39 -35.89
C ASN A 5 -44.24 38.93 -34.72
N GLN A 6 -44.59 39.92 -33.90
CA GLN A 6 -45.62 39.88 -32.87
C GLN A 6 -46.98 40.12 -33.53
N ILE A 7 -48.03 39.46 -33.03
CA ILE A 7 -49.37 40.04 -33.02
C ILE A 7 -49.99 39.79 -31.64
N VAL A 8 -50.23 40.88 -30.94
CA VAL A 8 -51.10 41.00 -29.76
C VAL A 8 -52.43 41.51 -30.27
N ILE A 9 -53.54 40.85 -29.92
CA ILE A 9 -54.86 41.48 -29.91
C ILE A 9 -55.55 41.15 -28.58
N SER A 10 -55.84 42.22 -27.86
CA SER A 10 -56.66 42.32 -26.67
C SER A 10 -58.13 42.42 -27.06
N SER A 11 -59.02 41.75 -26.32
CA SER A 11 -60.40 42.19 -26.13
C SER A 11 -60.93 41.72 -24.78
N ILE A 12 -61.74 42.58 -24.17
CA ILE A 12 -62.09 42.69 -22.76
C ILE A 12 -63.63 42.56 -22.60
N LEU A 13 -64.06 41.97 -21.45
CA LEU A 13 -65.37 42.03 -20.75
C LEU A 13 -66.58 41.31 -21.41
N VAL A 14 -67.59 40.75 -20.70
CA VAL A 14 -68.27 41.15 -19.45
C VAL A 14 -68.84 39.91 -18.70
N PHE A 15 -68.94 40.01 -17.37
CA PHE A 15 -69.66 39.13 -16.44
C PHE A 15 -71.19 39.16 -16.62
N VAL A 16 -71.85 37.99 -16.56
CA VAL A 16 -73.21 37.86 -16.03
C VAL A 16 -73.25 36.59 -15.18
N GLY A 17 -73.60 36.75 -13.89
CA GLY A 17 -73.61 35.68 -12.91
C GLY A 17 -74.84 34.78 -12.98
N CYS A 18 -74.70 33.58 -12.44
CA CYS A 18 -75.80 32.85 -11.81
C CYS A 18 -75.23 32.00 -10.66
N ASN A 19 -75.76 32.26 -9.46
CA ASN A 19 -75.51 31.52 -8.24
C ASN A 19 -76.00 30.07 -8.40
N GLN A 20 -75.12 29.10 -8.12
CA GLN A 20 -75.53 27.82 -7.56
C GLN A 20 -74.67 27.54 -6.33
N GLN A 21 -75.29 27.69 -5.16
CA GLN A 21 -74.82 27.05 -3.93
C GLN A 21 -74.80 25.54 -4.16
N ASN A 22 -73.63 24.93 -4.14
CA ASN A 22 -73.47 23.53 -3.80
C ASN A 22 -72.18 23.32 -3.02
N LYS A 23 -72.34 22.64 -1.89
CA LYS A 23 -71.37 22.40 -0.82
C LYS A 23 -70.03 21.90 -1.38
N THR A 24 -68.97 22.69 -1.19
CA THR A 24 -67.60 22.22 -1.34
C THR A 24 -67.24 21.47 -0.06
N SER A 25 -67.04 20.16 -0.17
CA SER A 25 -66.35 19.37 0.84
C SER A 25 -64.92 19.92 0.92
N GLU A 26 -64.53 20.46 2.07
CA GLU A 26 -63.14 20.77 2.38
C GLU A 26 -62.35 19.46 2.27
N THR A 27 -61.71 19.25 1.12
CA THR A 27 -60.61 18.29 1.06
C THR A 27 -59.44 19.04 1.66
N SER A 28 -59.28 18.91 2.97
CA SER A 28 -58.05 19.28 3.65
C SER A 28 -56.93 18.46 3.02
N THR A 29 -56.27 18.99 1.99
CA THR A 29 -54.90 18.61 1.69
C THR A 29 -54.07 19.06 2.87
N SER A 30 -54.04 18.23 3.91
CA SER A 30 -53.01 18.26 4.92
C SER A 30 -51.71 18.07 4.15
N LYS A 31 -51.03 19.18 3.84
CA LYS A 31 -49.61 19.14 3.58
C LYS A 31 -49.01 18.58 4.85
N THR A 32 -48.70 17.29 4.86
CA THR A 32 -47.86 16.68 5.87
C THR A 32 -46.54 17.42 5.76
N GLU A 33 -46.34 18.44 6.60
CA GLU A 33 -45.01 18.93 6.91
C GLU A 33 -44.28 17.73 7.48
N VAL A 34 -43.48 17.06 6.64
CA VAL A 34 -42.47 16.12 7.11
C VAL A 34 -41.49 16.96 7.89
N LYS A 35 -41.74 17.15 9.19
CA LYS A 35 -40.71 17.59 10.13
C LYS A 35 -39.59 16.58 10.01
N GLN A 36 -38.53 16.94 9.28
CA GLN A 36 -37.30 16.15 9.25
C GLN A 36 -36.85 16.00 10.69
N LYS A 37 -37.02 14.80 11.25
CA LYS A 37 -36.54 14.46 12.58
C LYS A 37 -35.04 14.77 12.59
N THR A 38 -34.60 15.68 13.46
CA THR A 38 -33.18 15.91 13.68
C THR A 38 -32.58 14.61 14.23
N ILE A 39 -31.78 13.94 13.41
CA ILE A 39 -31.09 12.71 13.80
C ILE A 39 -29.89 13.07 14.66
N THR A 40 -29.67 12.28 15.70
CA THR A 40 -28.55 12.39 16.63
C THR A 40 -27.86 11.04 16.76
N LEU A 41 -26.70 10.99 17.41
CA LEU A 41 -25.99 9.73 17.67
C LEU A 41 -26.82 8.72 18.49
N ALA A 42 -27.81 9.19 19.26
CA ALA A 42 -28.69 8.33 20.05
C ALA A 42 -29.71 7.53 19.21
N ASP A 43 -29.93 7.93 17.95
CA ASP A 43 -30.84 7.25 17.03
C ASP A 43 -30.22 6.02 16.35
N PHE A 44 -28.91 5.79 16.55
CA PHE A 44 -28.19 4.64 15.99
C PHE A 44 -28.18 3.45 16.96
N LYS A 45 -28.11 2.24 16.41
CA LYS A 45 -28.05 1.02 17.20
C LYS A 45 -26.75 0.99 18.00
N LYS A 46 -26.85 0.88 19.33
CA LYS A 46 -25.70 0.67 20.20
C LYS A 46 -25.14 -0.74 20.03
N ILE A 47 -23.82 -0.84 20.02
CA ILE A 47 -23.10 -2.10 19.86
C ILE A 47 -21.93 -2.17 20.85
N LYS A 48 -21.36 -3.36 21.01
CA LYS A 48 -20.03 -3.50 21.60
C LYS A 48 -19.01 -2.93 20.61
N GLY A 49 -18.12 -2.05 21.07
CA GLY A 49 -17.05 -1.52 20.22
C GLY A 49 -16.01 -2.57 19.85
N VAL A 50 -15.12 -2.19 18.95
CA VAL A 50 -14.00 -3.03 18.50
C VAL A 50 -12.93 -3.08 19.58
N GLU A 51 -12.71 -4.26 20.16
CA GLU A 51 -11.65 -4.50 21.16
C GLU A 51 -10.31 -4.87 20.51
N ASN A 52 -10.35 -5.67 19.44
CA ASN A 52 -9.17 -6.08 18.68
C ASN A 52 -9.32 -5.68 17.22
N VAL A 53 -8.49 -4.75 16.75
CA VAL A 53 -8.52 -4.28 15.36
C VAL A 53 -8.13 -5.35 14.34
N GLN A 54 -7.46 -6.42 14.77
CA GLN A 54 -7.09 -7.56 13.92
C GLN A 54 -8.31 -8.46 13.61
N GLU A 55 -9.39 -8.36 14.38
CA GLU A 55 -10.61 -9.14 14.19
C GLU A 55 -11.66 -8.41 13.35
N VAL A 56 -11.38 -7.16 12.97
CA VAL A 56 -12.27 -6.40 12.09
C VAL A 56 -12.18 -6.93 10.66
N PRO A 57 -13.31 -7.14 9.96
CA PRO A 57 -13.29 -7.59 8.58
C PRO A 57 -12.49 -6.67 7.66
N PHE A 58 -12.72 -5.37 7.67
CA PHE A 58 -11.91 -4.40 6.91
C PHE A 58 -11.99 -3.00 7.50
N GLN A 59 -10.99 -2.17 7.22
CA GLN A 59 -11.00 -0.75 7.56
C GLN A 59 -11.46 0.09 6.37
N LEU A 60 -12.08 1.23 6.63
CA LEU A 60 -12.54 2.18 5.63
C LEU A 60 -11.83 3.52 5.76
N PHE A 61 -11.45 4.09 4.61
CA PHE A 61 -10.77 5.38 4.51
C PHE A 61 -11.61 6.36 3.70
N THR A 62 -11.62 7.62 4.10
CA THR A 62 -12.29 8.70 3.35
C THR A 62 -11.34 9.88 3.19
N LYS A 63 -11.53 10.62 2.10
CA LYS A 63 -10.87 11.92 1.85
C LYS A 63 -11.86 13.09 2.01
N LEU A 64 -13.09 12.80 2.42
CA LEU A 64 -14.13 13.81 2.58
C LEU A 64 -14.04 14.42 3.97
N ASP A 65 -14.20 15.75 4.06
CA ASP A 65 -14.25 16.48 5.34
C ASP A 65 -15.50 16.16 6.17
N SER A 66 -16.48 15.51 5.56
CA SER A 66 -17.68 15.03 6.24
C SER A 66 -18.32 13.87 5.49
N ILE A 67 -18.97 13.00 6.25
CA ILE A 67 -19.62 11.79 5.77
C ILE A 67 -21.05 11.72 6.28
N GLN A 68 -21.85 10.84 5.69
CA GLN A 68 -23.23 10.62 6.13
C GLN A 68 -23.35 9.25 6.79
N PHE A 69 -23.80 9.25 8.04
CA PHE A 69 -24.20 8.06 8.77
C PHE A 69 -25.69 7.86 8.60
N PHE A 70 -26.09 6.75 7.97
CA PHE A 70 -27.48 6.36 7.79
C PHE A 70 -27.88 5.37 8.87
N VAL A 71 -29.13 5.47 9.34
CA VAL A 71 -29.68 4.53 10.35
C VAL A 71 -30.02 3.15 9.77
N ALA A 72 -30.13 3.05 8.46
CA ALA A 72 -30.35 1.81 7.70
C ALA A 72 -29.70 1.93 6.30
N PRO A 73 -29.35 0.82 5.62
CA PRO A 73 -28.65 0.82 4.34
C PRO A 73 -29.59 1.14 3.17
N ASN A 74 -30.21 2.33 3.21
CA ASN A 74 -31.09 2.87 2.18
C ASN A 74 -30.85 4.38 2.07
N LYS A 75 -30.71 4.90 0.85
CA LYS A 75 -30.44 6.31 0.54
C LYS A 75 -31.55 7.26 1.04
N ASP A 76 -32.77 6.77 1.19
CA ASP A 76 -33.91 7.52 1.72
C ASP A 76 -33.99 7.48 3.25
N SER A 77 -33.12 6.72 3.92
CA SER A 77 -33.07 6.64 5.38
C SER A 77 -32.64 7.97 5.99
N ALA A 78 -33.13 8.22 7.21
CA ALA A 78 -32.65 9.33 8.00
C ALA A 78 -31.14 9.21 8.25
N HIS A 79 -30.43 10.33 8.18
CA HIS A 79 -28.98 10.34 8.28
C HIS A 79 -28.47 11.49 9.15
N LEU A 80 -27.29 11.29 9.72
CA LEU A 80 -26.52 12.26 10.45
C LEU A 80 -25.27 12.61 9.64
N LYS A 81 -25.05 13.90 9.37
CA LYS A 81 -23.78 14.37 8.82
C LYS A 81 -22.75 14.44 9.94
N VAL A 82 -21.66 13.70 9.78
CA VAL A 82 -20.56 13.65 10.75
C VAL A 82 -19.34 14.29 10.11
N ALA A 83 -18.71 15.24 10.82
CA ALA A 83 -17.44 15.82 10.38
C ALA A 83 -16.34 14.77 10.51
N TYR A 84 -15.48 14.68 9.50
CA TYR A 84 -14.32 13.80 9.55
C TYR A 84 -13.33 14.28 10.60
N ASN A 85 -12.83 13.34 11.40
CA ASN A 85 -11.69 13.56 12.27
C ASN A 85 -10.62 12.52 11.94
N LYS A 86 -9.37 12.97 11.80
CA LYS A 86 -8.22 12.10 11.50
C LYS A 86 -7.95 11.01 12.54
N PHE A 87 -8.52 11.15 13.73
CA PHE A 87 -8.40 10.17 14.81
C PHE A 87 -9.58 9.21 14.90
N ASP A 88 -10.59 9.37 14.04
CA ASP A 88 -11.71 8.45 13.97
C ASP A 88 -11.31 7.21 13.16
N ASN A 89 -11.73 6.05 13.63
CA ASN A 89 -11.55 4.79 12.95
C ASN A 89 -12.91 4.28 12.43
N TYR A 90 -12.97 3.94 11.14
CA TYR A 90 -14.17 3.40 10.51
C TYR A 90 -13.94 1.90 10.22
N TYR A 91 -14.46 1.06 11.10
CA TYR A 91 -14.33 -0.39 10.99
C TYR A 91 -15.54 -0.96 10.26
N GLY A 92 -15.34 -1.52 9.07
CA GLY A 92 -16.37 -2.13 8.24
C GLY A 92 -16.61 -3.60 8.61
N PHE A 93 -17.90 -3.99 8.66
CA PHE A 93 -18.33 -5.33 9.06
C PHE A 93 -19.10 -6.07 7.97
N GLU A 94 -20.06 -5.39 7.34
CA GLU A 94 -20.90 -5.97 6.29
C GLU A 94 -20.94 -5.07 5.06
N GLU A 95 -21.14 -5.70 3.90
CA GLU A 95 -21.33 -5.03 2.62
C GLU A 95 -22.75 -5.20 2.11
N PHE A 96 -23.37 -4.08 1.77
CA PHE A 96 -24.63 -4.01 1.03
C PHE A 96 -24.33 -3.50 -0.38
N GLU A 97 -25.36 -3.35 -1.20
CA GLU A 97 -25.21 -2.87 -2.58
C GLU A 97 -24.49 -1.51 -2.63
N ASP A 98 -25.06 -0.49 -1.99
CA ASP A 98 -24.54 0.88 -1.95
C ASP A 98 -23.86 1.27 -0.63
N PHE A 99 -23.87 0.38 0.37
CA PHE A 99 -23.47 0.71 1.74
C PHE A 99 -22.43 -0.25 2.32
N TYR A 100 -21.67 0.26 3.29
CA TYR A 100 -20.97 -0.52 4.30
C TYR A 100 -21.69 -0.37 5.65
N SER A 101 -21.86 -1.45 6.42
CA SER A 101 -22.09 -1.33 7.87
C SER A 101 -20.75 -1.07 8.55
N ILE A 102 -20.72 -0.09 9.45
CA ILE A 102 -19.55 0.26 10.24
C ILE A 102 -19.84 0.20 11.73
N HIS A 103 -18.83 -0.20 12.50
CA HIS A 103 -18.79 0.02 13.94
C HIS A 103 -17.97 1.28 14.21
N TYR A 104 -18.62 2.31 14.77
CA TYR A 104 -18.01 3.60 15.06
C TYR A 104 -17.99 3.88 16.56
N SER A 105 -16.81 4.12 17.12
CA SER A 105 -16.63 4.49 18.52
C SER A 105 -16.66 5.99 18.70
N ILE A 106 -17.68 6.50 19.40
CA ILE A 106 -17.86 7.93 19.61
C ILE A 106 -16.75 8.45 20.53
N HIS A 107 -15.96 9.42 20.06
CA HIS A 107 -14.79 9.96 20.76
C HIS A 107 -13.76 8.87 21.14
N ASN A 108 -13.60 7.85 20.29
CA ASN A 108 -12.69 6.72 20.55
C ASN A 108 -12.96 5.97 21.87
N ASN A 109 -14.21 6.01 22.35
CA ASN A 109 -14.64 5.23 23.50
C ASN A 109 -15.37 3.95 23.04
N ILE A 110 -14.71 2.81 23.19
CA ILE A 110 -15.22 1.48 22.77
C ILE A 110 -16.57 1.17 23.43
N SER A 111 -16.76 1.55 24.70
CA SER A 111 -18.01 1.36 25.45
C SER A 111 -19.16 2.25 24.95
N ASN A 112 -18.87 3.21 24.08
CA ASN A 112 -19.85 4.09 23.46
C ASN A 112 -19.75 4.00 21.93
N SER A 113 -20.05 2.82 21.41
CA SER A 113 -20.00 2.52 19.98
C SER A 113 -21.40 2.33 19.39
N ILE A 114 -21.53 2.73 18.13
CA ILE A 114 -22.76 2.59 17.33
C ILE A 114 -22.49 1.82 16.05
N GLU A 115 -23.52 1.14 15.57
CA GLU A 115 -23.60 0.68 14.19
C GLU A 115 -24.20 1.79 13.34
N ALA A 116 -23.52 2.13 12.24
CA ALA A 116 -24.00 3.08 11.24
C ALA A 116 -23.78 2.52 9.84
N PHE A 117 -24.57 2.98 8.87
CA PHE A 117 -24.38 2.63 7.47
C PHE A 117 -23.78 3.83 6.73
N VAL A 118 -22.76 3.59 5.91
CA VAL A 118 -22.09 4.63 5.13
C VAL A 118 -22.08 4.27 3.66
N LEU A 119 -22.17 5.27 2.78
CA LEU A 119 -22.15 5.05 1.34
C LEU A 119 -20.78 4.56 0.87
N LYS A 120 -20.75 3.54 0.01
CA LYS A 120 -19.50 3.08 -0.62
C LYS A 120 -18.80 4.18 -1.41
N SER A 121 -19.56 5.10 -2.02
CA SER A 121 -19.01 6.25 -2.76
C SER A 121 -18.26 7.27 -1.89
N GLN A 122 -18.43 7.23 -0.55
CA GLN A 122 -17.75 8.12 0.39
C GLN A 122 -16.47 7.51 0.96
N PHE A 123 -16.23 6.22 0.73
CA PHE A 123 -15.16 5.46 1.37
C PHE A 123 -14.39 4.59 0.37
N THR A 124 -13.17 4.25 0.75
CA THR A 124 -12.36 3.25 0.07
C THR A 124 -11.92 2.24 1.12
N PRO A 125 -12.22 0.95 0.95
CA PRO A 125 -11.77 -0.05 1.91
C PRO A 125 -10.26 -0.26 1.82
N SER A 126 -9.65 -0.70 2.94
CA SER A 126 -8.20 -0.86 3.09
C SER A 126 -7.57 -1.71 1.97
N PHE A 127 -8.23 -2.78 1.54
CA PHE A 127 -7.75 -3.67 0.49
C PHE A 127 -7.85 -3.08 -0.93
N GLU A 128 -8.56 -1.96 -1.14
CA GLU A 128 -8.69 -1.26 -2.43
C GLU A 128 -7.89 0.05 -2.51
N LEU A 129 -7.18 0.42 -1.43
CA LEU A 129 -6.36 1.62 -1.42
C LEU A 129 -5.34 1.61 -2.57
N THR A 130 -5.00 2.82 -3.01
CA THR A 130 -3.99 3.09 -4.04
C THR A 130 -3.03 4.15 -3.52
N LEU A 131 -1.94 4.44 -4.24
CA LEU A 131 -1.02 5.52 -3.86
C LEU A 131 -1.50 6.90 -4.34
N ASN A 132 -2.66 6.97 -5.00
CA ASN A 132 -3.21 8.21 -5.54
C ASN A 132 -3.49 9.23 -4.43
N GLY A 133 -2.88 10.41 -4.56
CA GLY A 133 -2.99 11.50 -3.59
C GLY A 133 -2.15 11.31 -2.32
N VAL A 134 -1.24 10.33 -2.30
CA VAL A 134 -0.22 10.16 -1.26
C VAL A 134 1.06 10.89 -1.68
N ASP A 135 1.73 11.57 -0.75
CA ASP A 135 3.03 12.20 -1.03
C ASP A 135 4.15 11.15 -1.07
N LEU A 136 4.40 10.58 -2.23
CA LEU A 136 5.47 9.59 -2.41
C LEU A 136 6.88 10.14 -2.18
N TYR A 137 7.06 11.46 -2.19
CA TYR A 137 8.36 12.06 -1.91
C TYR A 137 8.68 12.07 -0.42
N GLU A 138 7.70 11.87 0.46
CA GLU A 138 7.94 11.86 1.89
C GLU A 138 8.86 10.70 2.29
N ILE A 139 9.92 11.04 3.01
CA ILE A 139 10.86 10.07 3.57
C ILE A 139 11.09 10.38 5.04
N ARG A 140 11.31 9.35 5.85
CA ARG A 140 11.63 9.53 7.27
C ARG A 140 13.08 9.94 7.47
N SER A 141 13.99 9.39 6.69
CA SER A 141 15.42 9.65 6.77
C SER A 141 16.12 9.19 5.49
N SER A 142 17.36 9.65 5.34
CA SER A 142 18.25 9.14 4.30
C SER A 142 19.69 9.14 4.80
N THR A 143 20.52 8.29 4.20
CA THR A 143 21.98 8.36 4.32
C THR A 143 22.53 8.44 2.91
N PHE A 144 23.38 9.41 2.64
CA PHE A 144 23.99 9.57 1.32
C PHE A 144 25.48 9.80 1.47
N LYS A 145 26.29 8.91 0.86
CA LYS A 145 27.76 8.93 0.99
C LYS A 145 28.20 9.06 2.46
N GLN A 146 27.64 8.22 3.34
CA GLN A 146 27.91 8.18 4.80
C GLN A 146 27.44 9.40 5.60
N SER A 147 26.70 10.34 5.00
CA SER A 147 26.09 11.46 5.71
C SER A 147 24.62 11.18 5.95
N ASP A 148 24.25 11.04 7.22
CA ASP A 148 22.87 10.87 7.64
C ASP A 148 22.09 12.19 7.62
N ASP A 149 20.84 12.12 7.18
CA ASP A 149 19.90 13.23 7.16
C ASP A 149 18.55 12.79 7.73
N PHE A 150 18.30 13.22 8.97
CA PHE A 150 17.03 13.04 9.66
C PHE A 150 16.17 14.31 9.63
N LYS A 151 16.62 15.40 9.00
CA LYS A 151 15.90 16.68 9.00
C LYS A 151 15.12 16.89 7.71
N ASN A 152 15.73 16.61 6.56
CA ASN A 152 15.07 16.76 5.27
C ASN A 152 14.22 15.52 4.98
N LYS A 153 12.90 15.66 5.11
CA LYS A 153 11.92 14.57 4.95
C LYS A 153 11.45 14.39 3.50
N SER A 154 12.30 14.65 2.51
CA SER A 154 11.92 14.58 1.10
C SER A 154 12.95 13.92 0.18
N PHE A 155 12.48 12.98 -0.65
CA PHE A 155 13.27 12.28 -1.67
C PHE A 155 13.71 13.18 -2.84
N LYS A 156 13.14 14.38 -3.00
CA LYS A 156 13.43 15.31 -4.13
C LYS A 156 14.92 15.63 -4.30
N LYS A 157 15.69 15.53 -3.22
CA LYS A 157 17.15 15.70 -3.25
C LYS A 157 17.84 14.65 -4.14
N PHE A 158 17.35 13.42 -4.14
CA PHE A 158 17.95 12.27 -4.81
C PHE A 158 17.35 11.97 -6.18
N GLY A 159 16.06 12.27 -6.37
CA GLY A 159 15.37 11.91 -7.60
C GLY A 159 13.88 12.25 -7.60
N THR A 160 13.15 11.57 -8.48
CA THR A 160 11.69 11.59 -8.53
C THR A 160 11.12 10.21 -8.24
N ILE A 161 9.92 10.18 -7.67
CA ILE A 161 9.16 8.97 -7.44
C ILE A 161 7.70 9.22 -7.83
N ALA A 162 7.08 8.25 -8.50
CA ALA A 162 5.70 8.32 -8.93
C ALA A 162 5.03 6.94 -8.89
N GLU A 163 3.72 6.91 -8.64
CA GLU A 163 2.87 5.77 -8.97
C GLU A 163 2.73 5.70 -10.50
N ILE A 164 2.81 4.50 -11.05
CA ILE A 164 2.63 4.21 -12.47
C ILE A 164 1.56 3.15 -12.68
N SER A 165 1.11 3.00 -13.92
CA SER A 165 0.17 1.92 -14.26
C SER A 165 0.83 0.54 -14.25
N GLU A 166 0.05 -0.50 -13.97
CA GLU A 166 0.48 -1.90 -14.12
C GLU A 166 0.96 -2.20 -15.55
N GLN A 167 0.32 -1.57 -16.55
CA GLN A 167 0.68 -1.72 -17.96
C GLN A 167 2.09 -1.18 -18.22
N GLU A 168 2.41 0.01 -17.71
CA GLU A 168 3.76 0.59 -17.82
C GLU A 168 4.79 -0.30 -17.10
N PHE A 169 4.48 -0.76 -15.89
CA PHE A 169 5.35 -1.65 -15.13
C PHE A 169 5.66 -2.95 -15.90
N LYS A 170 4.63 -3.62 -16.44
CA LYS A 170 4.77 -4.85 -17.23
C LYS A 170 5.49 -4.63 -18.57
N ALA A 171 5.34 -3.46 -19.19
CA ALA A 171 6.07 -3.13 -20.40
C ALA A 171 7.57 -2.97 -20.11
N ASN A 172 7.90 -2.29 -19.01
CA ASN A 172 9.28 -2.02 -18.61
C ASN A 172 10.01 -3.24 -18.02
N SER A 173 9.29 -4.18 -17.40
CA SER A 173 9.91 -5.40 -16.84
C SER A 173 10.59 -6.28 -17.89
N LYS A 174 10.14 -6.19 -19.15
CA LYS A 174 10.75 -6.87 -20.31
C LYS A 174 12.12 -6.28 -20.70
N ASN A 175 12.38 -5.04 -20.31
CA ASN A 175 13.61 -4.29 -20.61
C ASN A 175 14.52 -4.17 -19.38
N ARG A 176 14.33 -5.02 -18.37
CA ARG A 176 15.16 -5.00 -17.17
C ARG A 176 16.63 -5.30 -17.52
N ILE A 177 17.54 -4.58 -16.88
CA ILE A 177 19.00 -4.70 -17.08
C ILE A 177 19.75 -5.20 -15.83
N ASN A 178 19.05 -5.33 -14.71
CA ASN A 178 19.63 -6.02 -13.56
C ASN A 178 19.87 -7.50 -13.91
N GLU A 179 20.93 -8.06 -13.35
CA GLU A 179 21.23 -9.46 -13.60
C GLU A 179 20.17 -10.36 -12.96
N THR A 180 20.03 -11.56 -13.52
CA THR A 180 19.20 -12.61 -12.93
C THR A 180 20.11 -13.61 -12.22
N LEU A 181 19.75 -13.98 -10.99
CA LEU A 181 20.43 -15.05 -10.27
C LEU A 181 20.16 -16.39 -10.96
N VAL A 182 21.22 -17.15 -11.25
CA VAL A 182 21.13 -18.43 -11.98
C VAL A 182 21.37 -19.59 -11.03
N LYS A 183 20.60 -20.68 -11.14
CA LYS A 183 20.85 -21.86 -10.32
C LYS A 183 22.22 -22.47 -10.67
N ASN A 184 23.05 -22.71 -9.67
CA ASN A 184 24.30 -23.44 -9.83
C ASN A 184 24.05 -24.95 -9.67
N PRO A 185 24.25 -25.78 -10.72
CA PRO A 185 23.98 -27.22 -10.65
C PRO A 185 24.90 -27.97 -9.67
N ASN A 186 26.03 -27.37 -9.30
CA ASN A 186 26.96 -27.93 -8.32
C ASN A 186 26.49 -27.72 -6.88
N MET A 187 25.49 -26.86 -6.65
CA MET A 187 24.87 -26.66 -5.34
C MET A 187 23.77 -27.69 -5.10
N LYS A 188 23.87 -28.44 -4.02
CA LYS A 188 22.92 -29.50 -3.63
C LYS A 188 22.61 -29.43 -2.14
N LEU A 189 21.38 -29.77 -1.78
CA LEU A 189 21.00 -30.01 -0.38
C LEU A 189 21.34 -31.47 -0.03
N GLN A 190 22.14 -31.69 1.02
CA GLN A 190 22.51 -33.01 1.53
C GLN A 190 22.58 -32.96 3.06
N ASP A 191 21.90 -33.90 3.73
CA ASP A 191 21.85 -33.98 5.19
C ASP A 191 21.52 -32.61 5.82
N ASP A 192 20.50 -31.96 5.27
CA ASP A 192 20.03 -30.60 5.60
C ASP A 192 21.06 -29.47 5.46
N ASN A 193 22.21 -29.74 4.85
CA ASN A 193 23.23 -28.75 4.56
C ASN A 193 23.30 -28.44 3.07
N TRP A 194 23.50 -27.16 2.74
CA TRP A 194 23.89 -26.80 1.38
C TRP A 194 25.35 -27.17 1.14
N VAL A 195 25.57 -27.88 0.04
CA VAL A 195 26.87 -28.43 -0.32
C VAL A 195 27.18 -28.06 -1.76
N TYR A 196 28.39 -27.55 -1.98
CA TYR A 196 28.98 -27.39 -3.30
C TYR A 196 29.78 -28.63 -3.68
N ILE A 197 29.54 -29.16 -4.89
CA ILE A 197 30.22 -30.35 -5.41
C ILE A 197 30.76 -30.06 -6.81
N GLU A 198 32.09 -30.07 -6.96
CA GLU A 198 32.76 -29.93 -8.25
C GLU A 198 34.00 -30.82 -8.30
N ASN A 199 34.15 -31.60 -9.37
CA ASN A 199 35.35 -32.43 -9.62
C ASN A 199 35.78 -33.31 -8.42
N GLY A 200 34.82 -33.86 -7.69
CA GLY A 200 35.06 -34.70 -6.50
C GLY A 200 35.38 -33.94 -5.21
N ARG A 201 35.52 -32.60 -5.27
CA ARG A 201 35.61 -31.73 -4.09
C ARG A 201 34.20 -31.45 -3.57
N LYS A 202 34.00 -31.66 -2.28
CA LYS A 202 32.77 -31.36 -1.54
C LYS A 202 33.07 -30.26 -0.52
N GLU A 203 32.33 -29.16 -0.58
CA GLU A 203 32.40 -28.06 0.39
C GLU A 203 31.04 -27.82 0.99
N VAL A 204 30.98 -27.79 2.33
CA VAL A 204 29.74 -27.48 3.07
C VAL A 204 29.67 -25.98 3.24
N ILE A 205 28.52 -25.39 2.91
CA ILE A 205 28.29 -23.95 3.10
C ILE A 205 28.04 -23.69 4.58
N THR A 206 28.96 -22.98 5.23
CA THR A 206 28.77 -22.48 6.60
C THR A 206 27.79 -21.31 6.58
N GLN A 207 26.78 -21.34 7.45
CA GLN A 207 25.72 -20.34 7.52
C GLN A 207 26.09 -19.19 8.46
N HIS A 208 25.44 -18.03 8.31
CA HIS A 208 25.71 -16.85 9.15
C HIS A 208 25.18 -17.01 10.56
N GLU A 209 23.94 -17.48 10.68
CA GLU A 209 23.31 -17.81 11.96
C GLU A 209 22.93 -19.28 11.99
N SER A 210 23.40 -20.01 13.01
CA SER A 210 22.93 -21.37 13.28
C SER A 210 21.56 -21.28 13.95
N ILE A 211 20.49 -21.35 13.18
CA ILE A 211 19.15 -21.41 13.77
C ILE A 211 18.89 -22.81 14.33
N SER A 212 18.68 -22.89 15.64
CA SER A 212 18.25 -24.08 16.35
C SER A 212 16.72 -24.12 16.36
N ALA A 213 16.09 -24.61 15.29
CA ALA A 213 14.67 -24.93 15.39
C ALA A 213 14.49 -26.17 16.26
N GLU A 214 13.52 -26.15 17.20
CA GLU A 214 13.11 -27.32 18.01
C GLU A 214 12.66 -28.53 17.17
N THR A 215 12.57 -28.40 15.84
CA THR A 215 12.06 -29.44 14.92
C THR A 215 12.95 -29.82 13.73
N GLY A 216 14.19 -29.32 13.59
CA GLY A 216 15.10 -29.78 12.51
C GLY A 216 16.03 -28.70 11.94
N PRO A 217 16.93 -29.03 10.97
CA PRO A 217 18.04 -28.14 10.64
C PRO A 217 17.72 -27.08 9.55
N LEU A 218 18.31 -25.90 9.77
CA LEU A 218 18.72 -24.82 8.85
C LEU A 218 17.63 -24.07 8.04
N ALA A 219 17.36 -22.83 8.43
CA ALA A 219 16.37 -21.94 7.81
C ALA A 219 16.87 -21.16 6.57
N ASN A 220 17.75 -21.77 5.74
CA ASN A 220 18.40 -21.07 4.63
C ASN A 220 17.99 -21.64 3.26
N GLU A 221 17.36 -20.83 2.41
CA GLU A 221 16.92 -21.18 1.06
C GLU A 221 17.98 -20.77 0.02
N TYR A 222 18.46 -21.71 -0.80
CA TYR A 222 19.33 -21.37 -1.92
C TYR A 222 18.58 -20.63 -3.03
N VAL A 223 18.95 -19.37 -3.25
CA VAL A 223 18.30 -18.50 -4.24
C VAL A 223 18.93 -18.70 -5.63
N GLY A 224 20.26 -18.64 -5.72
CA GLY A 224 21.00 -18.79 -6.97
C GLY A 224 22.39 -18.20 -6.88
N ARG A 225 23.10 -18.14 -8.00
CA ARG A 225 24.41 -17.51 -8.14
C ARG A 225 24.28 -16.21 -8.91
N SER A 226 24.98 -15.16 -8.47
CA SER A 226 25.23 -13.95 -9.24
C SER A 226 26.36 -14.20 -10.24
N PRO A 227 26.12 -14.12 -11.57
CA PRO A 227 27.19 -14.22 -12.56
C PRO A 227 28.22 -13.08 -12.45
N PHE A 228 27.76 -11.86 -12.18
CA PHE A 228 28.63 -10.68 -12.11
C PHE A 228 29.51 -10.69 -10.85
N LEU A 229 28.92 -10.91 -9.68
CA LEU A 229 29.65 -10.93 -8.40
C LEU A 229 30.44 -12.23 -8.24
N ASN A 230 30.05 -13.29 -8.95
CA ASN A 230 30.56 -14.64 -8.78
C ASN A 230 30.38 -15.15 -7.33
N LEU A 231 29.19 -14.94 -6.78
CA LEU A 231 28.80 -15.32 -5.42
C LEU A 231 27.50 -16.11 -5.45
N GLU A 232 27.40 -17.12 -4.59
CA GLU A 232 26.15 -17.82 -4.29
C GLU A 232 25.30 -16.94 -3.37
N VAL A 233 23.99 -17.00 -3.51
CA VAL A 233 23.03 -16.19 -2.76
C VAL A 233 22.07 -17.12 -2.03
N PHE A 234 21.95 -16.92 -0.74
CA PHE A 234 21.03 -17.62 0.14
C PHE A 234 20.07 -16.62 0.76
N LYS A 235 18.82 -17.01 0.92
CA LYS A 235 17.87 -16.32 1.77
C LYS A 235 17.93 -16.98 3.13
N GLU A 236 18.29 -16.22 4.15
CA GLU A 236 18.39 -16.65 5.53
C GLU A 236 17.24 -16.05 6.32
N ASN A 237 16.70 -16.82 7.25
CA ASN A 237 15.77 -16.30 8.26
C ASN A 237 16.56 -16.10 9.57
N SER A 238 16.03 -15.35 10.53
CA SER A 238 16.58 -15.26 11.88
C SER A 238 15.47 -15.57 12.89
N ASP A 239 15.78 -16.28 13.97
CA ASP A 239 14.84 -16.51 15.07
C ASP A 239 14.77 -15.30 16.03
N GLU A 240 15.80 -14.45 16.04
CA GLU A 240 15.89 -13.28 16.93
C GLU A 240 15.20 -12.04 16.36
N VAL A 241 15.06 -11.97 15.04
CA VAL A 241 14.45 -10.85 14.32
C VAL A 241 13.51 -11.44 13.27
N ALA A 242 12.25 -10.98 13.20
CA ALA A 242 11.25 -11.46 12.25
C ALA A 242 11.58 -11.16 10.76
N ASP A 243 12.83 -10.80 10.46
CA ASP A 243 13.30 -10.32 9.18
C ASP A 243 14.15 -11.39 8.49
N SER A 244 13.79 -11.73 7.25
CA SER A 244 14.63 -12.53 6.37
C SER A 244 15.59 -11.65 5.59
N TYR A 245 16.84 -12.07 5.43
CA TYR A 245 17.86 -11.35 4.66
C TYR A 245 18.49 -12.25 3.58
N TYR A 246 19.18 -11.64 2.63
CA TYR A 246 19.89 -12.35 1.57
C TYR A 246 21.39 -12.21 1.79
N SER A 247 22.08 -13.34 1.98
CA SER A 247 23.53 -13.41 2.17
C SER A 247 24.23 -13.84 0.90
N PHE A 248 25.46 -13.35 0.73
CA PHE A 248 26.32 -13.70 -0.39
C PHE A 248 27.51 -14.55 0.05
N TYR A 249 27.72 -15.66 -0.63
CA TYR A 249 28.71 -16.67 -0.29
C TYR A 249 29.72 -16.89 -1.42
N ASN A 250 31.00 -16.98 -1.06
CA ASN A 250 32.07 -17.34 -1.98
C ASN A 250 32.49 -18.79 -1.74
N ILE A 251 32.35 -19.66 -2.73
CA ILE A 251 32.73 -21.08 -2.62
C ILE A 251 34.21 -21.27 -2.27
N LYS A 252 35.11 -20.39 -2.75
CA LYS A 252 36.57 -20.60 -2.62
C LYS A 252 37.16 -20.06 -1.31
N ASN A 253 36.44 -19.22 -0.56
CA ASN A 253 36.92 -18.55 0.64
C ASN A 253 35.88 -18.69 1.77
N ALA A 254 36.28 -18.48 3.03
CA ALA A 254 35.34 -18.35 4.14
C ALA A 254 34.22 -17.33 3.81
N VAL A 255 33.05 -17.53 4.41
CA VAL A 255 31.83 -16.75 4.15
C VAL A 255 32.13 -15.25 4.19
N MET A 256 31.71 -14.52 3.17
CA MET A 256 31.79 -13.06 3.14
C MET A 256 30.51 -12.49 3.78
N PHE A 257 30.37 -12.65 5.10
CA PHE A 257 29.23 -12.08 5.84
C PHE A 257 29.10 -10.55 5.70
N GLU A 258 30.15 -9.87 5.22
CA GLU A 258 30.12 -8.43 4.90
C GLU A 258 29.18 -8.07 3.72
N LEU A 259 28.60 -9.04 3.02
CA LEU A 259 27.66 -8.81 1.91
C LEU A 259 26.30 -9.42 2.23
N SER A 260 25.33 -8.57 2.57
CA SER A 260 23.94 -8.96 2.76
C SER A 260 22.97 -7.86 2.32
N THR A 261 21.71 -8.23 2.08
CA THR A 261 20.63 -7.30 1.78
C THR A 261 19.33 -7.69 2.49
N ASP A 262 18.61 -6.71 3.03
CA ASP A 262 17.31 -6.90 3.73
C ASP A 262 16.13 -7.24 2.80
N GLY A 263 16.38 -7.38 1.50
CA GLY A 263 15.39 -7.71 0.47
C GLY A 263 16.09 -8.27 -0.76
N TYR A 264 15.33 -8.81 -1.71
CA TYR A 264 15.90 -9.48 -2.88
C TYR A 264 16.91 -8.59 -3.61
N PRO A 265 18.14 -9.07 -3.86
CA PRO A 265 19.18 -8.24 -4.42
C PRO A 265 18.97 -7.97 -5.91
N GLN A 266 18.83 -6.69 -6.23
CA GLN A 266 18.75 -6.15 -7.58
C GLN A 266 20.15 -5.68 -7.99
N ILE A 267 20.90 -6.55 -8.66
CA ILE A 267 22.30 -6.30 -9.00
C ILE A 267 22.38 -5.68 -10.38
N LEU A 268 23.05 -4.53 -10.48
CA LEU A 268 23.23 -3.77 -11.71
C LEU A 268 24.72 -3.79 -12.11
N PRO A 269 25.14 -4.70 -13.02
CA PRO A 269 26.55 -4.88 -13.38
C PRO A 269 27.21 -3.62 -13.96
N THR A 270 26.47 -2.83 -14.74
CA THR A 270 26.99 -1.60 -15.40
C THR A 270 27.49 -0.55 -14.42
N LYS A 271 27.01 -0.58 -13.16
CA LYS A 271 27.38 0.35 -12.10
C LYS A 271 28.10 -0.32 -10.93
N SER A 272 28.26 -1.65 -10.98
CA SER A 272 28.65 -2.46 -9.84
C SER A 272 27.77 -2.20 -8.62
N TRP A 273 26.45 -2.04 -8.81
CA TRP A 273 25.54 -1.79 -7.69
C TRP A 273 24.85 -3.07 -7.24
N VAL A 274 24.66 -3.17 -5.93
CA VAL A 274 23.72 -4.10 -5.29
C VAL A 274 22.65 -3.23 -4.65
N THR A 275 21.44 -3.31 -5.19
CA THR A 275 20.28 -2.56 -4.69
C THR A 275 19.33 -3.51 -3.99
N SER A 276 18.70 -3.08 -2.91
CA SER A 276 17.58 -3.80 -2.32
C SER A 276 16.48 -2.83 -1.93
N VAL A 277 15.26 -3.37 -1.91
CA VAL A 277 14.12 -2.68 -1.37
C VAL A 277 13.37 -3.65 -0.45
N SER A 278 13.06 -3.20 0.76
CA SER A 278 12.46 -4.05 1.79
C SER A 278 11.43 -3.27 2.60
N SER A 279 10.44 -3.97 3.13
CA SER A 279 9.54 -3.41 4.14
C SER A 279 10.28 -3.37 5.47
N ASN A 280 10.27 -2.24 6.18
CA ASN A 280 10.79 -2.18 7.54
C ASN A 280 9.70 -2.51 8.57
N ASN A 281 10.07 -2.77 9.82
CA ASN A 281 9.12 -3.10 10.90
C ASN A 281 8.38 -1.88 11.49
N ASP A 282 8.74 -0.67 11.08
CA ASP A 282 8.15 0.57 11.57
C ASP A 282 7.24 1.17 10.47
N VAL A 283 7.71 2.19 9.74
CA VAL A 283 6.92 2.88 8.72
C VAL A 283 7.52 2.68 7.32
N GLY A 284 6.72 2.11 6.43
CA GLY A 284 7.02 1.96 5.00
C GLY A 284 8.22 1.08 4.65
N SER A 285 9.06 1.52 3.71
CA SER A 285 10.06 0.71 3.03
C SER A 285 11.45 1.35 2.98
N ASN A 286 12.48 0.52 3.13
CA ASN A 286 13.87 0.90 2.91
C ASN A 286 14.23 0.70 1.43
N PHE A 287 14.93 1.67 0.84
CA PHE A 287 15.57 1.57 -0.46
C PHE A 287 17.06 1.81 -0.30
N ILE A 288 17.87 0.83 -0.66
CA ILE A 288 19.32 0.82 -0.40
C ILE A 288 20.07 0.58 -1.71
N ILE A 289 21.09 1.38 -1.98
CA ILE A 289 22.05 1.18 -3.07
C ILE A 289 23.44 1.11 -2.47
N THR A 290 24.12 0.00 -2.67
CA THR A 290 25.52 -0.17 -2.33
C THR A 290 26.35 -0.40 -3.59
N LYS A 291 27.63 0.01 -3.55
CA LYS A 291 28.61 -0.27 -4.59
C LYS A 291 29.43 -1.48 -4.19
N TYR A 292 29.45 -2.51 -5.03
CA TYR A 292 30.33 -3.64 -4.86
C TYR A 292 31.74 -3.33 -5.34
N LEU A 293 32.73 -3.58 -4.48
CA LEU A 293 34.15 -3.43 -4.77
C LEU A 293 34.78 -4.81 -4.98
N SER A 294 34.94 -5.23 -6.24
CA SER A 294 35.43 -6.59 -6.57
C SER A 294 36.82 -6.91 -6.03
N GLN A 295 37.70 -5.90 -5.89
CA GLN A 295 39.06 -6.07 -5.38
C GLN A 295 39.10 -6.45 -3.90
N THR A 296 38.29 -5.79 -3.09
CA THR A 296 38.22 -6.01 -1.64
C THR A 296 37.08 -6.96 -1.26
N LYS A 297 36.18 -7.26 -2.20
CA LYS A 297 34.92 -8.00 -2.03
C LYS A 297 33.98 -7.35 -1.01
N LYS A 298 34.06 -6.02 -0.83
CA LYS A 298 33.25 -5.24 0.12
C LYS A 298 32.14 -4.46 -0.57
N GLN A 299 31.22 -3.91 0.23
CA GLN A 299 30.21 -2.95 -0.20
C GLN A 299 30.44 -1.57 0.42
N ASP A 300 30.31 -0.53 -0.40
CA ASP A 300 30.22 0.85 0.05
C ASP A 300 28.77 1.32 -0.05
N ASN A 301 28.16 1.73 1.07
CA ASN A 301 26.81 2.29 1.05
C ASN A 301 26.80 3.65 0.33
N LEU A 302 26.06 3.72 -0.78
CA LEU A 302 25.93 4.95 -1.57
C LEU A 302 24.71 5.76 -1.15
N LEU A 303 23.57 5.09 -0.99
CA LEU A 303 22.28 5.72 -0.69
C LEU A 303 21.41 4.76 0.12
N TYR A 304 20.90 5.26 1.24
CA TYR A 304 19.79 4.70 2.00
C TYR A 304 18.65 5.71 2.02
N VAL A 305 17.42 5.25 1.79
CA VAL A 305 16.19 6.06 1.91
C VAL A 305 15.13 5.25 2.64
N ASN A 306 14.50 5.85 3.64
CA ASN A 306 13.36 5.29 4.35
C ASN A 306 12.06 5.97 3.86
N PHE A 307 11.36 5.33 2.92
CA PHE A 307 10.06 5.78 2.44
C PHE A 307 8.97 5.46 3.46
N THR A 308 8.02 6.35 3.68
CA THR A 308 6.98 6.17 4.71
C THR A 308 5.68 5.60 4.17
N ASN A 309 5.39 5.77 2.87
CA ASN A 309 4.02 5.71 2.38
C ASN A 309 3.62 4.40 1.68
N PHE A 310 4.54 3.44 1.56
CA PHE A 310 4.27 2.14 0.95
C PHE A 310 5.14 1.05 1.57
N LYS A 311 4.70 -0.21 1.44
CA LYS A 311 5.42 -1.44 1.77
C LYS A 311 5.71 -2.22 0.50
N ILE A 312 6.78 -3.02 0.46
CA ILE A 312 7.07 -3.88 -0.69
C ILE A 312 6.07 -5.04 -0.74
N ALA A 313 5.50 -5.27 -1.93
CA ALA A 313 4.54 -6.35 -2.14
C ALA A 313 5.25 -7.67 -2.48
N ASP A 314 6.26 -7.60 -3.33
CA ASP A 314 7.11 -8.70 -3.75
C ASP A 314 8.49 -8.13 -4.12
N ASP A 315 9.49 -8.43 -3.31
CA ASP A 315 10.86 -7.92 -3.48
C ASP A 315 11.53 -8.44 -4.76
N LYS A 316 11.08 -9.60 -5.28
CA LYS A 316 11.52 -10.15 -6.56
C LYS A 316 10.93 -9.41 -7.76
N LYS A 317 9.84 -8.66 -7.56
CA LYS A 317 9.24 -7.76 -8.56
C LYS A 317 9.72 -6.33 -8.40
N ALA A 318 11.02 -6.17 -8.23
CA ALA A 318 11.71 -4.92 -8.41
C ALA A 318 12.80 -5.08 -9.48
N PHE A 319 13.15 -4.00 -10.19
CA PHE A 319 14.16 -4.09 -11.25
C PHE A 319 14.66 -2.72 -11.71
N TRP A 320 15.86 -2.72 -12.28
CA TRP A 320 16.43 -1.58 -13.02
C TRP A 320 16.15 -1.73 -14.51
N THR A 321 15.81 -0.64 -15.20
CA THR A 321 15.68 -0.63 -16.68
C THR A 321 16.79 0.15 -17.38
N ASP A 322 17.42 1.06 -16.64
CA ASP A 322 18.61 1.80 -17.03
C ASP A 322 19.43 2.11 -15.77
N ASN A 323 20.46 2.95 -15.92
CA ASN A 323 21.38 3.28 -14.83
C ASN A 323 20.78 4.14 -13.70
N ASN A 324 19.57 4.67 -13.88
CA ASN A 324 18.94 5.64 -13.00
C ASN A 324 17.45 5.35 -12.72
N THR A 325 16.82 4.41 -13.45
CA THR A 325 15.38 4.10 -13.34
C THR A 325 15.13 2.73 -12.73
N PHE A 326 14.50 2.75 -11.54
CA PHE A 326 14.11 1.59 -10.77
C PHE A 326 12.59 1.48 -10.65
N TYR A 327 12.07 0.26 -10.71
CA TYR A 327 10.65 -0.04 -10.57
C TYR A 327 10.43 -1.04 -9.45
N ALA A 328 9.28 -0.96 -8.77
CA ALA A 328 8.86 -1.94 -7.76
C ALA A 328 7.34 -2.11 -7.71
N GLU A 329 6.89 -3.32 -7.38
CA GLU A 329 5.52 -3.61 -6.96
C GLU A 329 5.39 -3.41 -5.44
N VAL A 330 4.38 -2.65 -5.02
CA VAL A 330 4.22 -2.18 -3.64
C VAL A 330 2.76 -2.24 -3.19
N TYR A 331 2.55 -2.08 -1.89
CA TYR A 331 1.27 -1.86 -1.28
C TYR A 331 1.24 -0.49 -0.59
N PRO A 332 0.14 0.28 -0.66
CA PRO A 332 -0.04 1.46 0.19
C PRO A 332 0.13 1.11 1.68
N LEU A 333 0.75 1.99 2.47
CA LEU A 333 1.05 1.70 3.88
C LEU A 333 -0.16 1.20 4.68
N ASN A 334 -1.31 1.85 4.50
CA ASN A 334 -2.53 1.59 5.27
C ASN A 334 -3.42 0.50 4.64
N SER A 335 -2.94 -0.15 3.59
CA SER A 335 -3.67 -1.26 2.98
C SER A 335 -3.37 -2.56 3.71
N ALA A 336 -4.35 -3.48 3.75
CA ALA A 336 -4.25 -4.72 4.50
C ALA A 336 -4.91 -5.87 3.73
N VAL A 337 -4.40 -7.09 3.94
CA VAL A 337 -5.07 -8.31 3.50
C VAL A 337 -6.28 -8.54 4.39
N VAL A 338 -7.40 -8.90 3.77
CA VAL A 338 -8.67 -9.17 4.44
C VAL A 338 -9.11 -10.58 4.04
N ASN A 339 -9.74 -11.32 4.97
CA ASN A 339 -10.22 -12.67 4.67
C ASN A 339 -11.06 -12.70 3.39
N GLY A 340 -10.66 -13.54 2.43
CA GLY A 340 -11.31 -13.69 1.14
C GLY A 340 -11.01 -12.59 0.11
N LYS A 341 -10.19 -11.57 0.45
CA LYS A 341 -9.84 -10.46 -0.44
C LYS A 341 -8.34 -10.25 -0.54
N LYS A 342 -7.88 -10.00 -1.77
CA LYS A 342 -6.48 -9.64 -2.02
C LYS A 342 -6.31 -8.14 -1.87
N GLN A 343 -5.23 -7.76 -1.21
CA GLN A 343 -4.75 -6.38 -1.18
C GLN A 343 -4.39 -5.94 -2.60
N LYS A 344 -4.85 -4.75 -2.99
CA LYS A 344 -4.54 -4.18 -4.29
C LYS A 344 -3.08 -3.70 -4.31
N THR A 345 -2.31 -4.22 -5.26
CA THR A 345 -0.95 -3.74 -5.52
C THR A 345 -0.99 -2.38 -6.22
N ALA A 346 0.07 -1.61 -6.00
CA ALA A 346 0.42 -0.43 -6.77
C ALA A 346 1.84 -0.62 -7.35
N TYR A 347 2.19 0.21 -8.31
CA TYR A 347 3.48 0.14 -9.00
C TYR A 347 4.16 1.48 -8.91
N ILE A 348 5.43 1.51 -8.54
CA ILE A 348 6.21 2.74 -8.45
C ILE A 348 7.37 2.75 -9.43
N LYS A 349 7.71 3.97 -9.85
CA LYS A 349 8.92 4.30 -10.60
C LYS A 349 9.75 5.27 -9.79
N ILE A 350 10.99 4.91 -9.50
CA ILE A 350 12.01 5.76 -8.89
C ILE A 350 13.01 6.14 -9.98
N GLN A 351 13.21 7.43 -10.18
CA GLN A 351 14.20 7.97 -11.11
C GLN A 351 15.24 8.76 -10.32
N LEU A 352 16.46 8.25 -10.24
CA LEU A 352 17.59 8.98 -9.66
C LEU A 352 18.05 10.10 -10.58
N LYS A 353 18.63 11.15 -9.99
CA LYS A 353 19.33 12.20 -10.75
C LYS A 353 20.55 11.60 -11.48
N ALA A 354 20.77 12.03 -12.72
CA ALA A 354 21.82 11.48 -13.58
C ALA A 354 23.24 11.54 -12.97
N ASP A 355 23.54 12.65 -12.27
CA ASP A 355 24.84 12.90 -11.65
C ASP A 355 24.79 12.74 -10.12
N LEU A 356 23.92 11.87 -9.61
CA LEU A 356 23.76 11.71 -8.17
C LEU A 356 25.04 11.15 -7.51
N PHE A 357 25.72 10.20 -8.14
CA PHE A 357 26.83 9.45 -7.53
C PHE A 357 28.21 9.84 -8.05
#